data_AF-A0A3M1MT84-F1
#
_entry.id   AF-A0A3M1MT84-F1
#
_cell.length_a   1.000
_cell.length_b   1.000
_cell.length_c   1.000
_cell.angle_alpha   90.00
_cell.angle_beta   90.00
_cell.angle_gamma   90.00
#
_symmetry.space_group_name_H-M   'P 1'
#
loop_
_entity.id
_entity.type
_entity.pdbx_description
1 polymer ?
#
loop_
_entity_poly.entity_id
_entity_poly.type
_entity_poly.pdbx_seq_one_letter_code
_entity_poly.pdbx_strand_id
1 'polypeptide(L)'
;MVSEIQVGDFTFAGAAKVLATSSWETLTDTAQITFPRKIKWEGRNLASGADPLLKRLDPVTVSLGYGESEIIYQGYVRDIGADTPVTVSAEDAMYLLKQKEVSGSWKDATLSEVLGAICPIPFKVLREIQLGPVRLDKVNAAEAL
;
A
#
# COMPACT_ATOMS: atom_id res chain seq x y z
N MET A 1 21.80 13.92 -4.29
CA MET A 1 20.66 12.99 -4.34
C MET A 1 20.10 12.94 -2.94
N VAL A 2 18.89 13.46 -2.76
CA VAL A 2 18.16 13.38 -1.48
C VAL A 2 17.21 12.21 -1.63
N SER A 3 17.31 11.26 -0.71
CA SER A 3 16.40 10.13 -0.61
C SER A 3 15.89 10.06 0.81
N GLU A 4 14.58 10.10 0.95
CA GLU A 4 13.90 9.93 2.22
C GLU A 4 12.91 8.79 2.06
N ILE A 5 13.10 7.75 2.87
CA ILE A 5 12.27 6.56 2.86
C ILE A 5 11.67 6.43 4.26
N GLN A 6 10.35 6.57 4.35
CA GLN A 6 9.62 6.37 5.59
C GLN A 6 8.93 5.01 5.54
N VAL A 7 9.10 4.21 6.59
CA VAL A 7 8.35 2.96 6.80
C VAL A 7 7.86 2.94 8.24
N GLY A 8 6.54 3.03 8.41
CA GLY A 8 5.92 3.20 9.73
C GLY A 8 6.43 4.47 10.42
N ASP A 9 6.95 4.28 11.63
CA ASP A 9 7.51 5.35 12.45
C ASP A 9 9.00 5.64 12.16
N PHE A 10 9.60 4.93 11.20
CA PHE A 10 11.04 5.00 10.93
C PHE A 10 11.35 5.74 9.62
N THR A 11 12.31 6.67 9.68
CA THR A 11 12.82 7.40 8.51
C THR A 11 14.25 6.98 8.22
N PHE A 12 14.50 6.60 6.96
CA PHE A 12 15.79 6.20 6.43
C PHE A 12 16.27 7.21 5.40
N ALA A 13 17.50 7.70 5.57
CA ALA A 13 18.13 8.65 4.65
C ALA A 13 18.56 8.01 3.31
N GLY A 14 18.34 6.70 3.12
CA GLY A 14 18.63 6.00 1.89
C GLY A 14 18.46 4.48 2.00
N ALA A 15 18.35 3.84 0.84
CA ALA A 15 18.31 2.39 0.69
C ALA A 15 19.39 1.95 -0.30
N ALA A 16 19.75 0.66 -0.25
CA ALA A 16 20.71 0.09 -1.20
C ALA A 16 20.09 -0.04 -2.60
N LYS A 17 18.77 -0.32 -2.67
CA LYS A 17 18.01 -0.39 -3.91
C LYS A 17 16.56 -0.03 -3.65
N VAL A 18 15.98 0.75 -4.55
CA VAL A 18 14.54 1.02 -4.59
C VAL A 18 14.07 0.69 -6.01
N LEU A 19 13.02 -0.12 -6.11
CA LEU A 19 12.32 -0.38 -7.35
C LEU A 19 10.85 -0.07 -7.12
N ALA A 20 10.32 0.95 -7.79
CA ALA A 20 8.89 1.22 -7.84
C ALA A 20 8.39 0.93 -9.25
N THR A 21 7.31 0.16 -9.35
CA THR A 21 6.71 -0.25 -10.63
C THR A 21 5.25 0.16 -10.61
N SER A 22 4.87 0.97 -11.61
CA SER A 22 3.49 1.33 -11.91
C SER A 22 3.17 0.91 -13.35
N SER A 23 2.00 0.32 -13.55
CA SER A 23 1.53 -0.12 -14.87
C SER A 23 0.01 -0.06 -14.93
N TRP A 24 -0.51 0.32 -16.09
CA TRP A 24 -1.95 0.29 -16.39
C TRP A 24 -2.52 -1.12 -16.48
N GLU A 25 -1.67 -2.14 -16.71
CA GLU A 25 -2.08 -3.54 -16.79
C GLU A 25 -2.27 -4.16 -15.40
N THR A 26 -1.64 -3.58 -14.38
CA THR A 26 -1.71 -4.07 -13.00
C THR A 26 -2.61 -3.17 -12.18
N LEU A 27 -3.54 -3.78 -11.44
CA LEU A 27 -4.46 -3.04 -10.55
C LEU A 27 -3.74 -2.26 -9.43
N THR A 28 -2.50 -2.63 -9.12
CA THR A 28 -1.76 -2.09 -7.98
C THR A 28 -0.31 -1.79 -8.31
N ASP A 29 0.14 -0.63 -7.87
CA ASP A 29 1.55 -0.28 -7.90
C ASP A 29 2.32 -1.04 -6.81
N THR A 30 3.54 -1.42 -7.13
CA THR A 30 4.40 -2.21 -6.23
C THR A 30 5.72 -1.50 -6.01
N ALA A 31 6.26 -1.62 -4.79
CA ALA A 31 7.61 -1.18 -4.49
C ALA A 31 8.41 -2.26 -3.77
N GLN A 32 9.70 -2.34 -4.09
CA GLN A 32 10.68 -3.13 -3.36
C GLN A 32 11.82 -2.23 -2.89
N ILE A 33 12.03 -2.24 -1.57
CA ILE A 33 13.05 -1.45 -0.90
C ILE A 33 14.04 -2.41 -0.25
N THR A 34 15.29 -2.41 -0.72
CA THR A 34 16.36 -3.23 -0.15
C THR A 34 17.26 -2.38 0.72
N PHE A 35 17.38 -2.74 1.99
CA PHE A 35 18.21 -2.06 2.98
C PHE A 35 19.63 -2.65 3.03
N PRO A 36 20.67 -1.83 3.25
CA PRO A 36 22.03 -2.34 3.38
C PRO A 36 22.22 -3.27 4.58
N ARG A 37 23.14 -4.24 4.46
CA ARG A 37 23.38 -5.35 5.42
C ARG A 37 23.69 -4.95 6.87
N LYS A 38 23.97 -3.67 7.16
CA LYS A 38 24.41 -3.19 8.48
C LYS A 38 23.43 -2.22 9.15
N ILE A 39 22.16 -2.20 8.75
CA ILE A 39 21.17 -1.40 9.48
C ILE A 39 20.72 -2.17 10.73
N LYS A 40 21.39 -1.90 11.85
CA LYS A 40 20.84 -2.11 13.18
C LYS A 40 20.28 -0.77 13.63
N TRP A 41 18.97 -0.67 13.81
CA TRP A 41 18.36 0.52 14.39
C TRP A 41 18.19 0.27 15.89
N GLU A 42 18.87 1.07 16.71
CA GLU A 42 18.84 0.95 18.19
C GLU A 42 19.16 -0.46 18.75
N GLY A 43 20.01 -1.23 18.06
CA GLY A 43 20.36 -2.59 18.46
C GLY A 43 19.30 -3.67 18.17
N ARG A 44 18.17 -3.31 17.54
CA ARG A 44 17.12 -4.21 17.08
C ARG A 44 17.28 -4.53 15.59
N ASN A 45 16.86 -5.73 15.19
CA ASN A 45 16.80 -6.12 13.78
C ASN A 45 15.53 -5.56 13.14
N LEU A 46 15.62 -5.15 11.87
CA LEU A 46 14.49 -4.61 11.10
C LEU A 46 13.31 -5.61 10.96
N ALA A 47 13.63 -6.90 10.79
CA ALA A 47 12.66 -7.93 10.39
C ALA A 47 12.56 -9.13 11.34
N SER A 48 13.48 -9.30 12.30
CA SER A 48 13.65 -10.58 13.02
C SER A 48 13.81 -10.41 14.52
N GLY A 49 12.84 -10.93 15.29
CA GLY A 49 12.83 -10.91 16.76
C GLY A 49 11.40 -10.99 17.32
N ALA A 50 11.26 -10.92 18.65
CA ALA A 50 9.95 -10.89 19.30
C ALA A 50 9.18 -9.57 19.09
N ASP A 51 9.87 -8.49 18.71
CA ASP A 51 9.29 -7.19 18.35
C ASP A 51 10.03 -6.64 17.11
N PRO A 52 9.64 -7.04 15.89
CA PRO A 52 10.22 -6.50 14.67
C PRO A 52 9.87 -5.02 14.53
N LEU A 53 10.84 -4.21 14.12
CA LEU A 53 10.64 -2.77 13.95
C LEU A 53 9.65 -2.47 12.84
N LEU A 54 9.68 -3.26 11.76
CA LEU A 54 8.78 -3.13 10.63
C LEU A 54 7.73 -4.23 10.69
N LYS A 55 6.48 -3.87 10.42
CA LYS A 55 5.33 -4.77 10.45
C LYS A 55 4.57 -4.68 9.12
N ARG A 56 3.81 -5.73 8.81
CA ARG A 56 2.84 -5.67 7.70
C ARG A 56 1.83 -4.57 8.00
N LEU A 57 1.31 -3.95 6.94
CA LEU A 57 0.43 -2.78 6.99
C LEU A 57 1.09 -1.46 7.45
N ASP A 58 2.38 -1.43 7.72
CA ASP A 58 3.05 -0.16 8.00
C ASP A 58 3.00 0.73 6.74
N PRO A 59 2.68 2.03 6.88
CA PRO A 59 2.70 2.96 5.75
C PRO A 59 4.12 3.15 5.24
N VAL A 60 4.26 3.22 3.92
CA VAL A 60 5.54 3.39 3.22
C VAL A 60 5.44 4.63 2.34
N THR A 61 6.39 5.54 2.49
CA THR A 61 6.55 6.69 1.60
C THR A 61 7.98 6.72 1.10
N VAL A 62 8.14 6.82 -0.22
CA VAL A 62 9.44 6.93 -0.86
C VAL A 62 9.52 8.26 -1.58
N SER A 63 10.42 9.12 -1.11
CA SER A 63 10.70 10.42 -1.69
C SER A 63 12.12 10.44 -2.25
N LEU A 64 12.27 10.74 -3.54
CA LEU A 64 13.56 10.82 -4.21
C LEU A 64 13.69 12.15 -4.98
N GLY A 65 14.92 12.66 -5.08
CA GLY A 65 15.19 13.80 -5.96
C GLY A 65 16.64 14.27 -6.00
N TYR A 66 16.91 15.14 -6.96
CA TYR A 66 18.21 15.80 -7.14
C TYR A 66 18.15 17.23 -6.60
N GLY A 67 18.21 17.39 -5.28
CA GLY A 67 18.06 18.68 -4.60
C GLY A 67 16.80 18.66 -3.76
N GLU A 68 15.67 19.06 -4.35
CA GLU A 68 14.34 18.86 -3.78
C GLU A 68 13.87 17.42 -4.02
N SER A 69 13.20 16.82 -3.04
CA SER A 69 12.67 15.46 -3.11
C SER A 69 11.17 15.47 -3.37
N GLU A 70 10.72 14.60 -4.27
CA GLU A 70 9.30 14.38 -4.56
C GLU A 70 8.90 12.95 -4.17
N ILE A 71 7.64 12.78 -3.76
CA ILE A 71 7.08 11.46 -3.45
C ILE A 71 6.90 10.71 -4.77
N ILE A 72 7.64 9.62 -4.93
CA ILE A 72 7.55 8.76 -6.12
C ILE A 72 6.68 7.51 -5.88
N TYR A 73 6.43 7.18 -4.62
CA TYR A 73 5.64 6.02 -4.23
C TYR A 73 5.07 6.18 -2.83
N GLN A 74 3.82 5.77 -2.67
CA GLN A 74 3.14 5.71 -1.38
C GLN A 74 2.29 4.44 -1.29
N GLY A 75 2.40 3.72 -0.18
CA GLY A 75 1.72 2.44 -0.01
C GLY A 75 1.86 1.89 1.39
N TYR A 76 1.77 0.56 1.49
CA TYR A 76 1.80 -0.20 2.74
C TYR A 76 2.68 -1.43 2.59
N VAL A 77 3.35 -1.82 3.68
CA VAL A 77 4.17 -3.04 3.71
C VAL A 77 3.28 -4.27 3.52
N ARG A 78 3.53 -5.00 2.44
CA ARG A 78 2.93 -6.31 2.17
C ARG A 78 3.71 -7.43 2.84
N ASP A 79 5.03 -7.41 2.69
CA ASP A 79 5.90 -8.45 3.21
C ASP A 79 7.31 -7.95 3.49
N ILE A 80 7.98 -8.61 4.43
CA ILE A 80 9.34 -8.27 4.86
C ILE A 80 10.18 -9.53 4.76
N GLY A 81 11.13 -9.53 3.83
CA GLY A 81 12.09 -10.61 3.65
C GLY A 81 13.03 -10.72 4.86
N ALA A 82 13.19 -11.94 5.37
CA ALA A 82 14.10 -12.25 6.48
C ALA A 82 15.58 -12.38 6.05
N ASP A 83 15.86 -12.29 4.75
CA ASP A 83 17.20 -12.42 4.20
C ASP A 83 18.08 -11.19 4.47
N THR A 84 19.40 -11.38 4.38
CA THR A 84 20.39 -10.30 4.51
C THR A 84 21.05 -10.03 3.16
N PRO A 85 20.79 -8.91 2.47
CA PRO A 85 20.09 -7.69 2.93
C PRO A 85 18.56 -7.79 3.03
N VAL A 86 17.98 -7.10 4.03
CA VAL A 86 16.52 -7.06 4.27
C VAL A 86 15.83 -6.37 3.10
N THR A 87 14.79 -7.00 2.58
CA THR A 87 13.98 -6.45 1.49
C THR A 87 12.54 -6.30 1.94
N VAL A 88 11.99 -5.09 1.82
CA VAL A 88 10.59 -4.77 2.13
C VAL A 88 9.83 -4.66 0.82
N SER A 89 8.77 -5.44 0.69
CA SER A 89 7.82 -5.37 -0.42
C SER A 89 6.61 -4.58 0.03
N ALA A 90 6.23 -3.57 -0.74
CA ALA A 90 5.07 -2.72 -0.50
C ALA A 90 4.12 -2.74 -1.71
N GLU A 91 2.83 -2.57 -1.41
CA GLU A 91 1.77 -2.32 -2.39
C GLU A 91 1.07 -1.01 -2.06
N ASP A 92 0.50 -0.34 -3.06
CA ASP A 92 -0.24 0.92 -2.88
C ASP A 92 -1.48 0.76 -1.99
N ALA A 93 -2.28 1.83 -1.87
CA ALA A 93 -3.48 1.83 -1.02
C ALA A 93 -4.51 0.75 -1.37
N MET A 94 -4.49 0.22 -2.60
CA MET A 94 -5.37 -0.87 -3.02
C MET A 94 -5.09 -2.16 -2.23
N TYR A 95 -3.91 -2.31 -1.63
CA TYR A 95 -3.60 -3.42 -0.72
C TYR A 95 -4.59 -3.54 0.45
N LEU A 96 -5.10 -2.41 0.96
CA LEU A 96 -6.09 -2.41 2.03
C LEU A 96 -7.45 -2.93 1.54
N LEU A 97 -7.82 -2.59 0.30
CA LEU A 97 -9.05 -3.06 -0.33
C LEU A 97 -8.96 -4.56 -0.58
N LYS A 98 -7.79 -5.06 -1.02
CA LYS A 98 -7.52 -6.49 -1.21
C LYS A 98 -7.76 -7.36 0.02
N GLN A 99 -7.75 -6.79 1.22
CA GLN A 99 -7.94 -7.52 2.47
C GLN A 99 -9.41 -7.56 2.94
N LYS A 100 -10.28 -6.78 2.30
CA LYS A 100 -11.68 -6.64 2.71
C LYS A 100 -12.59 -7.36 1.73
N GLU A 101 -13.33 -8.34 2.24
CA GLU A 101 -14.44 -8.94 1.50
C GLU A 101 -15.70 -8.08 1.65
N VAL A 102 -16.44 -7.91 0.56
CA VAL A 102 -17.68 -7.15 0.52
C VAL A 102 -18.79 -8.05 -0.01
N SER A 103 -19.93 -8.03 0.66
CA SER A 103 -21.14 -8.71 0.23
C SER A 103 -22.33 -7.79 0.40
N GLY A 104 -23.26 -7.88 -0.53
CA GLY A 104 -24.45 -7.03 -0.52
C GLY A 104 -25.32 -7.28 -1.74
N SER A 105 -26.61 -7.00 -1.60
CA SER A 105 -27.55 -7.09 -2.70
C SER A 105 -28.50 -5.92 -2.65
N TRP A 106 -28.60 -5.21 -3.76
CA TRP A 106 -29.45 -4.05 -3.95
C TRP A 106 -30.33 -4.30 -5.17
N LYS A 107 -31.60 -3.91 -5.07
CA LYS A 107 -32.56 -4.06 -6.17
C LYS A 107 -32.53 -2.88 -7.13
N ASP A 108 -32.19 -1.70 -6.62
CA ASP A 108 -32.11 -0.44 -7.36
C ASP A 108 -31.07 0.45 -6.66
N ALA A 109 -29.79 0.26 -7.00
CA ALA A 109 -28.66 0.91 -6.35
C ALA A 109 -28.12 2.08 -7.17
N THR A 110 -27.65 3.08 -6.45
CA THR A 110 -26.84 4.19 -6.98
C THR A 110 -25.35 3.91 -6.84
N LEU A 111 -24.53 4.57 -7.65
CA LEU A 111 -23.07 4.47 -7.59
C LEU A 111 -22.53 4.82 -6.20
N SER A 112 -23.07 5.86 -5.58
CA SER A 112 -22.68 6.25 -4.22
C SER A 112 -22.98 5.18 -3.17
N GLU A 113 -24.11 4.47 -3.28
CA GLU A 113 -24.46 3.40 -2.33
C GLU A 113 -23.52 2.20 -2.44
N VAL A 114 -23.20 1.79 -3.68
CA VAL A 114 -22.30 0.66 -3.92
C VAL A 114 -20.88 1.00 -3.49
N LEU A 115 -20.38 2.19 -3.87
CA LEU A 115 -19.05 2.65 -3.44
C LEU A 115 -18.97 2.83 -1.92
N GLY A 116 -20.05 3.26 -1.26
CA GLY A 116 -20.12 3.35 0.20
C GLY A 116 -20.02 2.00 0.91
N ALA A 117 -20.53 0.93 0.30
CA ALA A 117 -20.39 -0.42 0.83
C ALA A 117 -18.97 -0.98 0.63
N ILE A 118 -18.35 -0.67 -0.51
CA ILE A 118 -17.04 -1.20 -0.91
C ILE A 118 -15.92 -0.44 -0.21
N CYS A 119 -15.89 0.88 -0.37
CA CYS A 119 -14.77 1.74 -0.07
C CYS A 119 -14.75 2.21 1.40
N PRO A 120 -13.70 1.90 2.18
CA PRO A 120 -13.58 2.33 3.57
C PRO A 120 -13.05 3.77 3.72
N ILE A 121 -12.68 4.44 2.61
CA ILE A 121 -12.13 5.80 2.62
C ILE A 121 -13.14 6.81 2.05
N PRO A 122 -13.02 8.10 2.41
CA PRO A 122 -13.86 9.14 1.81
C PRO A 122 -13.69 9.18 0.30
N PHE A 123 -14.80 9.21 -0.43
CA PHE A 123 -14.82 9.31 -1.89
C PHE A 123 -15.76 10.44 -2.32
N LYS A 124 -15.55 10.91 -3.55
CA LYS A 124 -16.42 11.90 -4.20
C LYS A 124 -16.91 11.36 -5.52
N VAL A 125 -18.22 11.19 -5.63
CA VAL A 125 -18.87 10.85 -6.89
C VAL A 125 -19.11 12.15 -7.67
N LEU A 126 -18.55 12.23 -8.88
CA LEU A 126 -18.70 13.42 -9.74
C LEU A 126 -20.10 13.53 -10.35
N ARG A 127 -20.75 12.40 -10.59
CA ARG A 127 -22.11 12.30 -11.12
C ARG A 127 -22.78 11.06 -10.56
N GLU A 128 -23.96 11.22 -9.99
CA GLU A 128 -24.75 10.08 -9.53
C GLU A 128 -25.25 9.27 -10.73
N ILE A 129 -25.07 7.95 -10.65
CA ILE A 129 -25.46 7.01 -11.69
C ILE A 129 -26.35 5.95 -11.04
N GLN A 130 -27.48 5.68 -11.68
CA GLN A 130 -28.34 4.54 -11.34
C GLN A 130 -27.73 3.27 -11.96
N LEU A 131 -27.33 2.34 -11.09
CA LEU A 131 -26.76 1.05 -11.46
C LEU A 131 -27.83 -0.04 -11.58
N GLY A 132 -29.03 0.20 -11.02
CA GLY A 132 -30.10 -0.80 -10.97
C GLY A 132 -29.76 -1.95 -10.01
N PRO A 133 -30.14 -3.20 -10.30
CA PRO A 133 -29.88 -4.32 -9.40
C PRO A 133 -28.40 -4.71 -9.37
N VAL A 134 -27.79 -4.65 -8.19
CA VAL A 134 -26.37 -5.01 -7.97
C VAL A 134 -26.29 -6.12 -6.92
N ARG A 135 -25.44 -7.13 -7.16
CA ARG A 135 -25.16 -8.20 -6.20
C ARG A 135 -23.66 -8.46 -6.11
N LEU A 136 -23.14 -8.39 -4.91
CA LEU A 136 -21.77 -8.71 -4.53
C LEU A 136 -21.81 -9.92 -3.60
N ASP A 137 -21.13 -11.00 -3.97
CA ASP A 137 -21.09 -12.24 -3.18
C ASP A 137 -19.67 -12.56 -2.77
N LYS A 138 -19.28 -12.07 -1.58
CA LYS A 138 -17.93 -12.25 -0.99
C LYS A 138 -16.82 -11.94 -1.98
N VAL A 139 -16.97 -10.86 -2.74
CA VAL A 139 -15.93 -10.40 -3.65
C VAL A 139 -14.96 -9.50 -2.89
N ASN A 140 -13.72 -9.47 -3.37
CA ASN A 140 -12.74 -8.56 -2.84
C ASN A 140 -13.14 -7.11 -3.16
N ALA A 141 -13.00 -6.18 -2.21
CA ALA A 141 -13.30 -4.77 -2.45
C ALA A 141 -12.50 -4.19 -3.63
N ALA A 142 -11.28 -4.68 -3.86
CA ALA A 142 -10.45 -4.28 -4.99
C ALA A 142 -10.98 -4.79 -6.35
N GLU A 143 -11.63 -5.94 -6.37
CA GLU A 143 -12.22 -6.51 -7.59
C GLU A 143 -13.61 -5.94 -7.91
N ALA A 144 -14.29 -5.41 -6.90
CA ALA A 144 -15.62 -4.82 -7.02
C ALA A 144 -15.61 -3.36 -7.52
N LEU A 145 -14.44 -2.72 -7.59
CA LEU A 145 -14.20 -1.36 -8.04
C LEU A 145 -13.88 -1.31 -9.54
#